data_AF-A0A839Z4P5-F1
#
_entry.id   AF-A0A839Z4P5-F1
#
_cell.length_a   1.000
_cell.length_b   1.000
_cell.length_c   1.000
_cell.angle_alpha   90.00
_cell.angle_beta   90.00
_cell.angle_gamma   90.00
#
_symmetry.space_group_name_H-M   'P 1'
#
loop_
_entity.id
_entity.type
_entity.pdbx_description
1 polymer ?
#
loop_
_entity_poly.entity_id
_entity_poly.type
_entity_poly.pdbx_seq_one_letter_code
_entity_poly.pdbx_strand_id
1 'polypeptide(L)'
;MKRYRPAILGIAIVMAFAALWHGPLGNAAQRFTAETETIARLNLEYYEMDGQVAVAMERAPLTRRLWLTGRADDFQRSELVRILDGIPAVGDVQWWRPEGGTVRGDPLLPLIVEVELAALAGFGFGMIVAFLVALRRRAIRWSKI
;
A
#
# COMPACT_ATOMS: atom_id res chain seq x y z
N MET A 1 9.49 15.86 -36.22
CA MET A 1 8.58 15.62 -35.07
C MET A 1 8.10 14.16 -34.90
N LYS A 2 7.90 13.35 -35.95
CA LYS A 2 7.37 11.96 -35.81
C LYS A 2 8.24 10.97 -35.01
N ARG A 3 9.55 11.23 -34.86
CA ARG A 3 10.52 10.33 -34.21
C ARG A 3 10.43 10.30 -32.68
N TYR A 4 9.96 11.38 -32.04
CA TYR A 4 9.93 11.53 -30.57
C TYR A 4 8.58 11.20 -29.94
N ARG A 5 7.53 10.98 -30.75
CA ARG A 5 6.18 10.63 -30.28
C ARG A 5 6.13 9.48 -29.27
N PRO A 6 6.87 8.36 -29.45
CA PRO A 6 6.84 7.28 -28.46
C PRO A 6 7.49 7.66 -27.12
N ALA A 7 8.57 8.46 -27.14
CA ALA A 7 9.23 8.92 -25.92
C ALA A 7 8.33 9.90 -25.14
N ILE A 8 7.67 10.83 -25.86
CA ILE A 8 6.71 11.76 -25.27
C ILE A 8 5.53 11.01 -24.64
N LEU A 9 5.02 9.97 -25.31
CA LEU A 9 3.94 9.13 -24.78
C LEU A 9 4.39 8.38 -23.50
N GLY A 10 5.60 7.82 -23.49
CA GLY A 10 6.15 7.15 -22.31
C GLY A 10 6.28 8.10 -21.10
N ILE A 11 6.84 9.30 -21.33
CA ILE A 11 6.94 10.33 -20.29
C ILE A 11 5.55 10.74 -19.79
N ALA A 12 4.59 10.93 -20.69
CA ALA A 12 3.22 11.29 -20.32
C ALA A 12 2.54 10.20 -19.47
N ILE A 13 2.76 8.91 -19.78
CA ILE A 13 2.22 7.80 -18.99
C ILE A 13 2.86 7.75 -17.60
N VAL A 14 4.19 7.88 -17.49
CA VAL A 14 4.88 7.89 -16.19
C VAL A 14 4.41 9.06 -15.33
N MET A 15 4.29 10.25 -15.93
CA MET A 15 3.77 11.44 -15.25
C MET A 15 2.32 11.25 -14.79
N ALA A 16 1.47 10.65 -15.63
CA ALA A 16 0.09 10.34 -15.27
C ALA A 16 0.02 9.34 -14.11
N PHE A 17 0.83 8.29 -14.12
CA PHE A 17 0.91 7.32 -13.03
C PHE A 17 1.45 7.93 -11.75
N ALA A 18 2.50 8.76 -11.82
CA ALA A 18 3.02 9.48 -10.67
C ALA A 18 1.99 10.44 -10.09
N ALA A 19 1.29 11.21 -10.93
CA ALA A 19 0.21 12.09 -10.50
C ALA A 19 -0.96 11.32 -9.88
N LEU A 20 -1.28 10.13 -10.41
CA LEU A 20 -2.33 9.28 -9.88
C LEU A 20 -1.94 8.67 -8.52
N TRP A 21 -0.69 8.20 -8.41
CA TRP A 21 -0.11 7.62 -7.20
C TRP A 21 0.02 8.65 -6.09
N HIS A 22 0.59 9.83 -6.38
CA HIS A 22 0.75 10.90 -5.39
C HIS A 22 -0.51 11.76 -5.18
N GLY A 23 -1.50 11.64 -6.08
CA GLY A 23 -2.76 12.37 -6.00
C GLY A 23 -3.86 11.52 -5.35
N PRO A 24 -4.92 11.16 -6.10
CA PRO A 24 -6.13 10.57 -5.51
C PRO A 24 -5.92 9.16 -4.96
N LEU A 25 -5.08 8.31 -5.58
CA LEU A 25 -4.92 6.92 -5.13
C LEU A 25 -4.05 6.80 -3.87
N GLY A 26 -2.94 7.53 -3.78
CA GLY A 26 -2.09 7.53 -2.58
C GLY A 26 -2.73 8.25 -1.39
N ASN A 27 -3.47 9.33 -1.63
CA ASN A 27 -4.19 10.02 -0.56
C ASN A 27 -5.39 9.25 -0.04
N ALA A 28 -5.99 8.34 -0.84
CA ALA A 28 -7.09 7.50 -0.38
C ALA A 28 -6.68 6.60 0.79
N ALA A 29 -5.48 6.00 0.72
CA ALA A 29 -4.95 5.19 1.81
C ALA A 29 -4.72 6.01 3.09
N GLN A 30 -4.18 7.21 2.98
CA GLN A 30 -3.96 8.10 4.14
C GLN A 30 -5.27 8.54 4.79
N ARG A 31 -6.28 8.87 3.98
CA ARG A 31 -7.62 9.23 4.48
C ARG A 31 -8.28 8.06 5.18
N PHE A 32 -8.21 6.87 4.59
CA PHE A 32 -8.71 5.66 5.20
C PHE A 32 -8.04 5.39 6.56
N THR A 33 -6.71 5.44 6.62
CA THR A 33 -5.97 5.30 7.86
C THR A 33 -6.40 6.34 8.91
N ALA A 34 -6.49 7.61 8.53
CA ALA A 34 -6.87 8.68 9.45
C ALA A 34 -8.32 8.52 9.98
N GLU A 35 -9.23 8.07 9.12
CA GLU A 35 -10.62 7.78 9.49
C GLU A 35 -10.70 6.60 10.45
N THR A 36 -10.04 5.49 10.15
CA THR A 36 -10.00 4.30 11.02
C THR A 36 -9.36 4.62 12.38
N GLU A 37 -8.23 5.34 12.41
CA GLU A 37 -7.61 5.76 13.67
C GLU A 37 -8.52 6.70 14.48
N THR A 38 -9.30 7.55 13.80
CA THR A 38 -10.27 8.42 14.46
C THR A 38 -11.42 7.63 15.08
N ILE A 39 -11.97 6.65 14.36
CA ILE A 39 -13.00 5.75 14.89
C ILE A 39 -12.45 4.95 16.08
N ALA A 40 -11.24 4.43 15.98
CA ALA A 40 -10.61 3.68 17.06
C ALA A 40 -10.40 4.55 18.31
N ARG A 41 -9.93 5.80 18.12
CA ARG A 41 -9.79 6.77 19.22
C ARG A 41 -11.12 7.13 19.86
N LEU A 42 -12.19 7.32 19.09
CA LEU A 42 -13.53 7.56 19.63
C LEU A 42 -14.04 6.38 20.46
N ASN A 43 -13.71 5.15 20.06
CA ASN A 43 -14.01 3.97 20.88
C ASN A 43 -13.21 3.99 22.20
N LEU A 44 -11.91 4.31 22.15
CA LEU A 44 -11.11 4.43 23.37
C LEU A 44 -11.63 5.51 24.31
N GLU A 45 -12.06 6.66 23.77
CA GLU A 45 -12.69 7.73 24.54
C GLU A 45 -14.00 7.26 25.19
N TYR A 46 -14.86 6.56 24.44
CA TYR A 46 -16.11 6.00 24.94
C TYR A 46 -15.91 5.02 26.11
N TYR A 47 -14.83 4.23 26.09
CA TYR A 47 -14.47 3.30 27.15
C TYR A 47 -13.57 3.92 28.24
N GLU A 48 -13.39 5.25 28.25
CA GLU A 48 -12.56 5.98 29.21
C GLU A 48 -11.08 5.53 29.22
N MET A 49 -10.60 5.01 28.10
CA MET A 49 -9.22 4.57 27.89
C MET A 49 -8.35 5.63 27.19
N ASP A 50 -8.93 6.77 26.84
CA ASP A 50 -8.20 7.89 26.23
C ASP A 50 -7.09 8.40 27.17
N GLY A 51 -5.91 8.66 26.60
CA GLY A 51 -4.69 9.02 27.34
C GLY A 51 -3.99 7.86 28.08
N GLN A 52 -4.64 6.73 28.33
CA GLN A 52 -4.01 5.53 28.92
C GLN A 52 -3.55 4.53 27.88
N VAL A 53 -4.32 4.42 26.79
CA VAL A 53 -4.06 3.54 25.65
C VAL A 53 -4.02 4.40 24.39
N ALA A 54 -2.93 4.28 23.63
CA ALA A 54 -2.80 4.84 22.31
C ALA A 54 -3.06 3.76 21.25
N VAL A 55 -3.65 4.18 20.14
CA VAL A 55 -3.91 3.33 18.97
C VAL A 55 -3.27 3.95 17.73
N ALA A 56 -2.65 3.11 16.91
CA ALA A 56 -2.08 3.53 15.63
C ALA A 56 -2.26 2.43 14.59
N MET A 57 -2.54 2.81 13.35
CA MET A 57 -2.60 1.89 12.22
C MET A 57 -1.19 1.57 11.74
N GLU A 58 -0.93 0.30 11.43
CA GLU A 58 0.28 -0.11 10.75
C GLU A 58 0.36 0.55 9.36
N ARG A 59 1.50 1.17 9.05
CA ARG A 59 1.74 1.85 7.77
C ARG A 59 2.42 0.95 6.75
N ALA A 60 1.99 -0.31 6.66
CA ALA A 60 2.48 -1.25 5.66
C ALA A 60 1.43 -1.44 4.55
N PRO A 61 1.85 -1.58 3.28
CA PRO A 61 0.96 -1.47 2.11
C PRO A 61 -0.09 -2.57 1.97
N LEU A 62 0.03 -3.66 2.74
CA LEU A 62 -0.86 -4.83 2.65
C LEU A 62 -1.48 -5.24 3.99
N THR A 63 -1.02 -4.71 5.12
CA THR A 63 -1.57 -5.06 6.43
C THR A 63 -2.49 -3.95 6.93
N ARG A 64 -3.70 -4.35 7.36
CA ARG A 64 -4.68 -3.45 7.97
C ARG A 64 -4.77 -3.73 9.47
N ARG A 65 -3.62 -3.58 10.14
CA ARG A 65 -3.51 -3.89 11.57
C ARG A 65 -3.55 -2.62 12.40
N LEU A 66 -4.31 -2.65 13.50
CA LEU A 66 -4.23 -1.63 14.54
C LEU A 66 -3.32 -2.12 15.67
N TRP A 67 -2.42 -1.25 16.09
CA TRP A 67 -1.53 -1.46 17.22
C TRP A 67 -2.03 -0.67 18.43
N LEU A 68 -2.17 -1.37 19.55
CA LEU A 68 -2.51 -0.79 20.85
C LEU A 68 -1.28 -0.73 21.73
N THR A 69 -1.06 0.38 22.41
CA THR A 69 0.05 0.53 23.37
C THR A 69 -0.43 1.34 24.56
N GLY A 70 0.05 1.02 25.76
CA GLY A 70 -0.32 1.76 26.95
C GLY A 70 -0.59 0.89 28.17
N ARG A 71 -1.16 1.54 29.21
CA ARG A 71 -1.48 0.92 30.49
C ARG A 71 -2.91 0.41 30.46
N ALA A 72 -3.04 -0.91 30.50
CA ALA A 72 -4.31 -1.62 30.64
C ALA A 72 -4.01 -2.98 31.30
N ASP A 73 -4.91 -3.47 32.14
CA ASP A 73 -4.83 -4.82 32.69
C ASP A 73 -5.16 -5.89 31.64
N ASP A 74 -4.95 -7.17 31.95
CA ASP A 74 -5.12 -8.25 30.96
C ASP A 74 -6.56 -8.39 30.46
N PHE A 75 -7.55 -8.11 31.32
CA PHE A 75 -8.96 -8.12 30.93
C PHE A 75 -9.24 -6.98 29.95
N GLN A 76 -8.89 -5.75 30.31
CA GLN A 76 -9.00 -4.56 29.47
C GLN A 76 -8.29 -4.75 28.14
N ARG A 77 -7.08 -5.31 28.14
CA ARG A 77 -6.32 -5.61 26.92
C ARG A 77 -7.08 -6.52 25.98
N SER A 78 -7.61 -7.63 26.50
CA SER A 78 -8.36 -8.61 25.70
C SER A 78 -9.68 -8.03 25.18
N GLU A 79 -10.35 -7.23 25.99
CA GLU A 79 -11.65 -6.66 25.67
C GLU A 79 -11.53 -5.53 24.64
N LEU A 80 -10.52 -4.66 24.77
CA LEU A 80 -10.24 -3.62 23.79
C LEU A 80 -9.86 -4.19 22.43
N VAL A 81 -9.09 -5.29 22.39
CA VAL A 81 -8.83 -6.01 21.14
C VAL A 81 -10.14 -6.51 20.54
N ARG A 82 -10.99 -7.17 21.32
CA ARG A 82 -12.29 -7.70 20.86
C ARG A 82 -13.21 -6.60 20.30
N ILE A 83 -13.25 -5.45 20.95
CA ILE A 83 -14.09 -4.31 20.54
C ILE A 83 -13.56 -3.71 19.23
N LEU A 84 -12.26 -3.42 19.17
CA LEU A 84 -11.66 -2.72 18.02
C LEU A 84 -11.53 -3.63 16.80
N ASP A 85 -11.47 -4.95 16.98
CA ASP A 85 -11.54 -5.92 15.89
C ASP A 85 -12.91 -5.90 15.18
N GLY A 86 -13.94 -5.34 15.82
CA GLY A 86 -15.24 -5.07 15.21
C GLY A 86 -15.29 -3.86 14.28
N ILE A 87 -14.22 -3.05 14.19
CA ILE A 87 -14.20 -1.87 13.32
C ILE A 87 -14.16 -2.33 11.85
N PRO A 88 -15.11 -1.90 11.00
CA PRO A 88 -15.11 -2.25 9.59
C PRO A 88 -13.79 -1.90 8.91
N ALA A 89 -13.28 -2.83 8.11
CA ALA A 89 -12.04 -2.70 7.34
C ALA A 89 -10.72 -2.74 8.11
N VAL A 90 -10.75 -2.91 9.44
CA VAL A 90 -9.60 -3.42 10.21
C VAL A 90 -9.50 -4.93 10.00
N GLY A 91 -8.29 -5.44 9.78
CA GLY A 91 -8.05 -6.86 9.55
C GLY A 91 -7.43 -7.59 10.74
N ASP A 92 -6.84 -6.86 11.68
CA ASP A 92 -6.23 -7.40 12.89
C ASP A 92 -6.02 -6.30 13.94
N VAL A 93 -6.12 -6.63 15.22
CA VAL A 93 -5.84 -5.71 16.33
C VAL A 93 -4.93 -6.39 17.32
N GLN A 94 -3.77 -5.78 17.60
CA GLN A 94 -2.78 -6.37 18.48
C GLN A 94 -2.19 -5.35 19.45
N TRP A 95 -1.82 -5.83 20.64
CA TRP A 95 -1.02 -5.05 21.56
C TRP A 95 0.44 -5.04 21.09
N TRP A 96 1.01 -3.84 21.01
CA TRP A 96 2.41 -3.62 20.73
C TRP A 96 3.25 -4.32 21.80
N ARG A 97 4.10 -5.25 21.36
CA ARG A 97 5.11 -5.90 22.19
C ARG A 97 6.48 -5.55 21.64
N PRO A 98 7.46 -5.17 22.47
CA PRO A 98 8.85 -4.94 22.02
C PRO A 98 9.45 -6.17 21.33
N GLU A 99 8.95 -7.36 21.66
CA GLU A 99 9.36 -8.66 21.11
C GLU A 99 8.50 -9.10 19.90
N GLY A 100 7.40 -8.40 19.62
CA GLY A 100 6.38 -8.76 18.65
C GLY A 100 6.71 -8.29 17.24
N GLY A 101 7.79 -8.81 16.68
CA GLY A 101 8.28 -8.43 15.35
C GLY A 101 8.33 -9.58 14.34
N THR A 102 7.44 -10.57 14.40
CA THR A 102 7.26 -11.55 13.31
C THR A 102 5.85 -12.12 13.34
N VAL A 103 4.89 -11.43 12.73
CA VAL A 103 3.53 -11.96 12.57
C VAL A 103 3.37 -12.47 11.14
N ARG A 104 3.59 -13.78 10.98
CA ARG A 104 3.01 -14.70 10.00
C ARG A 104 2.22 -14.02 8.86
N GLY A 105 2.97 -13.47 7.93
CA GLY A 105 2.51 -12.71 6.76
C GLY A 105 3.66 -11.94 6.13
N ASP A 106 4.90 -12.37 6.40
CA ASP A 106 6.09 -11.67 5.93
C ASP A 106 6.03 -11.62 4.40
N PRO A 107 6.08 -10.43 3.79
CA PRO A 107 6.30 -10.35 2.36
C PRO A 107 7.58 -11.12 2.06
N LEU A 108 7.56 -11.97 1.03
CA LEU A 108 8.70 -12.82 0.65
C LEU A 108 10.01 -12.02 0.49
N LEU A 109 9.90 -10.70 0.31
CA LEU A 109 10.98 -9.75 0.16
C LEU A 109 10.66 -8.44 0.90
N PRO A 110 11.67 -7.68 1.38
CA PRO A 110 11.46 -6.33 1.88
C PRO A 110 10.74 -5.47 0.83
N LEU A 111 9.82 -4.59 1.25
CA LEU A 111 8.99 -3.78 0.35
C LEU A 111 9.80 -3.03 -0.72
N ILE A 112 10.98 -2.53 -0.37
CA ILE A 112 11.86 -1.85 -1.33
C ILE A 112 12.27 -2.78 -2.48
N VAL A 113 12.52 -4.05 -2.18
CA VAL A 113 12.88 -5.08 -3.17
C VAL A 113 11.66 -5.43 -4.03
N GLU A 114 10.46 -5.51 -3.45
CA GLU A 114 9.23 -5.76 -4.22
C GLU A 114 8.96 -4.62 -5.21
N VAL A 115 9.12 -3.37 -4.78
CA VAL A 115 8.97 -2.19 -5.63
C VAL A 115 10.01 -2.17 -6.76
N GLU A 116 11.27 -2.49 -6.45
CA GLU A 116 12.33 -2.59 -7.45
C GLU A 116 12.06 -3.71 -8.47
N LEU A 117 11.62 -4.89 -8.02
CA LEU A 117 11.27 -5.99 -8.92
C LEU A 117 10.07 -5.65 -9.81
N ALA A 118 9.05 -5.00 -9.26
CA ALA A 118 7.90 -4.54 -10.03
C ALA A 118 8.31 -3.48 -11.08
N ALA A 119 9.22 -2.57 -10.72
CA ALA A 119 9.77 -1.59 -11.65
C ALA A 119 10.57 -2.25 -12.79
N LEU A 120 11.43 -3.22 -12.46
CA LEU A 120 12.19 -3.99 -13.45
C LEU A 120 11.28 -4.81 -14.36
N ALA A 121 10.25 -5.46 -13.81
CA ALA A 121 9.26 -6.21 -14.58
C ALA A 121 8.48 -5.29 -15.53
N GLY A 122 8.04 -4.12 -15.06
CA GLY A 122 7.37 -3.11 -15.88
C GLY A 122 8.25 -2.59 -17.01
N PHE A 123 9.53 -2.31 -16.73
CA PHE A 123 10.52 -1.92 -17.73
C PHE A 123 10.74 -3.03 -18.78
N GLY A 124 10.95 -4.27 -18.33
CA GLY A 124 11.13 -5.43 -19.19
C GLY A 124 9.92 -5.66 -20.10
N PHE A 125 8.71 -5.56 -19.54
CA PHE A 125 7.48 -5.63 -20.32
C PHE A 125 7.39 -4.53 -21.39
N GLY A 126 7.73 -3.30 -21.03
CA GLY A 126 7.80 -2.17 -21.97
C GLY A 126 8.79 -2.42 -23.12
N MET A 127 9.96 -3.00 -22.82
CA MET A 127 10.96 -3.38 -23.82
C MET A 127 10.45 -4.47 -24.77
N ILE A 128 9.75 -5.49 -24.26
CA ILE A 128 9.14 -6.54 -25.08
C ILE A 128 8.10 -5.96 -26.02
N VAL A 129 7.20 -5.11 -25.53
CA VAL A 129 6.19 -4.44 -26.37
C VAL A 129 6.85 -3.59 -27.44
N ALA A 130 7.86 -2.79 -27.09
CA ALA A 130 8.60 -1.98 -28.05
C ALA A 130 9.27 -2.84 -29.14
N PHE A 131 9.87 -3.97 -28.75
CA PHE A 131 10.49 -4.92 -29.66
C PHE A 131 9.46 -5.54 -30.61
N LEU A 132 8.33 -6.04 -30.11
CA LEU A 132 7.25 -6.61 -30.93
C LEU A 132 6.69 -5.59 -31.93
N VAL A 133 6.50 -4.34 -31.50
CA VAL A 133 6.07 -3.25 -32.39
C VAL A 133 7.12 -2.98 -33.47
N ALA A 134 8.41 -2.97 -33.13
CA ALA A 134 9.48 -2.80 -34.10
C ALA A 134 9.52 -3.97 -35.11
N LEU A 135 9.29 -5.20 -34.66
CA LEU A 135 9.27 -6.40 -35.48
C LEU A 135 8.09 -6.40 -36.45
N ARG A 136 6.88 -6.07 -35.95
CA ARG A 136 5.68 -5.88 -36.78
C ARG A 136 5.91 -4.84 -37.88
N ARG A 137 6.55 -3.71 -37.56
CA ARG A 137 6.87 -2.66 -38.53
C ARG A 137 7.85 -3.13 -39.62
N ARG A 138 8.76 -4.05 -39.29
CA ARG A 138 9.68 -4.65 -40.26
C ARG A 138 8.95 -5.66 -41.15
N ALA A 139 8.15 -6.55 -40.58
CA ALA A 139 7.37 -7.54 -41.34
C ALA A 139 6.45 -6.90 -42.38
N ILE A 140 5.71 -5.84 -42.02
CA ILE A 140 4.85 -5.09 -42.95
C ILE A 140 5.65 -4.45 -44.11
N ARG A 141 6.90 -4.08 -43.87
CA ARG A 141 7.76 -3.47 -44.90
C ARG A 141 8.22 -4.50 -45.93
N TRP A 142 8.41 -5.75 -45.52
CA TRP A 142 8.89 -6.83 -46.38
C TRP A 142 7.76 -7.43 -47.23
N SER A 143 6.50 -7.36 -46.79
CA SER A 143 5.36 -7.81 -47.61
C SER A 143 4.92 -6.82 -48.70
N LYS A 144 5.59 -5.66 -48.80
CA LYS A 144 5.32 -4.62 -49.81
C LYS A 144 6.36 -4.58 -50.93
N ILE A 145 7.35 -5.47 -50.88
CA ILE A 145 8.33 -5.74 -51.92
C ILE A 145 7.92 -7.06 -52.57
#